data_AF-A0A0D8YA85-F1
#
_entry.id   AF-A0A0D8YA85-F1
#
_cell.length_a   1.000
_cell.length_b   1.000
_cell.length_c   1.000
_cell.angle_alpha   90.00
_cell.angle_beta   90.00
_cell.angle_gamma   90.00
#
_symmetry.space_group_name_H-M   'P 1'
#
loop_
_entity.id
_entity.type
_entity.pdbx_description
1 polymer ?
#
loop_
_entity_poly.entity_id
_entity_poly.type
_entity_poly.pdbx_seq_one_letter_code
_entity_poly.pdbx_strand_id
1 'polypeptide(L)'
;MGNTSAKIKEREKANSISYADTINPLIERAYVNLVGNTSDYLTFTHLKEVFSEELAERLWRFLSESESVDGRMTLNEFARNAVSLWETSTDIYVKICQPTQHLIKLCAEAAGAVARDGDEQFISNLARNMNGKCSTAEEIVDWKHAVCPAFCNALQAHILRVLLNHEHLISDYSSEILTPMQIHSLNRYGGPKTRLFQVSPNLTEWSSPSPIYCNFKIRSSSYGISFSDVLKIDKELGNVWGCASSNTLEDQQRLRDWQNNQAEKNRKVPLPGNWEDNPDKSILEMAGFQFSNERKRMELENI
;
A
#
# COMPACT_ATOMS: atom_id res chain seq x y z
N MET A 1 24.12 56.27 48.83
CA MET A 1 22.87 56.08 48.07
C MET A 1 23.10 56.67 46.68
N GLY A 2 22.86 56.01 45.55
CA GLY A 2 22.31 54.69 45.31
C GLY A 2 22.45 54.31 43.83
N ASN A 3 23.04 53.14 43.59
CA ASN A 3 22.79 52.15 42.55
C ASN A 3 22.14 52.59 41.23
N THR A 4 22.96 53.03 40.27
CA THR A 4 22.67 52.92 38.83
C THR A 4 23.30 51.69 38.18
N SER A 5 24.31 51.07 38.81
CA SER A 5 24.98 49.86 38.28
C SER A 5 24.24 48.54 38.58
N ALA A 6 23.23 48.54 39.45
CA ALA A 6 22.43 47.35 39.77
C ALA A 6 21.31 47.08 38.74
N LYS A 7 20.72 48.14 38.14
CA LYS A 7 19.58 47.99 37.22
C LYS A 7 19.94 47.46 35.82
N ILE A 8 21.19 47.61 35.39
CA ILE A 8 21.64 47.06 34.10
C ILE A 8 21.99 45.57 34.26
N LYS A 9 22.61 45.18 35.38
CA LYS A 9 22.88 43.77 35.69
C LYS A 9 21.62 42.94 35.99
N GLU A 10 20.53 43.55 36.47
CA GLU A 10 19.25 42.86 36.67
C GLU A 10 18.44 42.75 35.37
N ARG A 11 18.57 43.69 34.42
CA ARG A 11 17.92 43.57 33.10
C ARG A 11 18.62 42.59 32.17
N GLU A 12 19.93 42.40 32.31
CA GLU A 12 20.66 41.36 31.57
C GLU A 12 20.53 39.96 32.20
N LYS A 13 20.14 39.86 33.48
CA LYS A 13 19.79 38.57 34.13
C LYS A 13 18.34 38.13 33.94
N ALA A 14 17.45 39.02 33.50
CA ALA A 14 16.03 38.69 33.30
C ALA A 14 15.69 38.21 31.88
N ASN A 15 16.63 38.29 30.93
CA ASN A 15 16.45 37.81 29.56
C ASN A 15 17.30 36.59 29.20
N SER A 16 18.02 35.99 30.15
CA SER A 16 18.49 34.61 30.01
C SER A 16 17.49 33.66 30.68
N ILE A 17 16.24 33.66 30.19
CA ILE A 17 15.50 32.40 30.18
C ILE A 17 16.29 31.54 29.20
N SER A 18 17.21 30.77 29.78
CA SER A 18 17.73 29.56 29.17
C SER A 18 16.50 28.71 28.86
N TYR A 19 15.94 28.89 27.66
CA TYR A 19 15.28 27.80 26.97
C TYR A 19 16.37 26.75 26.81
N ALA A 20 16.54 25.92 27.84
CA ALA A 20 16.96 24.56 27.57
C ALA A 20 15.91 24.08 26.58
N ASP A 21 16.27 24.02 25.30
CA ASP A 21 15.43 23.53 24.24
C ASP A 21 14.87 22.20 24.71
N THR A 22 13.65 22.20 25.23
CA THR A 22 12.99 20.97 25.65
C THR A 22 12.71 20.22 24.35
N ILE A 23 13.65 19.35 23.99
CA ILE A 23 13.55 18.47 22.84
C ILE A 23 12.22 17.75 22.96
N ASN A 24 11.46 17.73 21.87
CA ASN A 24 10.15 17.11 21.85
C ASN A 24 10.27 15.64 22.34
N PRO A 25 9.48 15.21 23.33
CA PRO A 25 9.54 13.84 23.87
C PRO A 25 9.38 12.74 22.80
N LEU A 26 8.69 13.04 21.69
CA LEU A 26 8.58 12.12 20.56
C LEU A 26 9.89 11.96 19.79
N ILE A 27 10.68 13.04 19.65
CA ILE A 27 12.02 12.99 19.04
C ILE A 27 12.95 12.15 19.91
N GLU A 28 12.94 12.41 21.22
CA GLU A 28 13.76 11.66 22.16
C GLU A 28 13.40 10.17 22.13
N ARG A 29 12.10 9.84 22.15
CA ARG A 29 11.63 8.46 22.01
C ARG A 29 12.07 7.81 20.70
N ALA A 30 11.93 8.52 19.57
CA ALA A 30 12.35 8.01 18.26
C ALA A 30 13.86 7.75 18.21
N TYR A 31 14.66 8.66 18.76
CA TYR A 31 16.10 8.51 18.85
C TYR A 31 16.49 7.32 19.72
N VAL A 32 15.93 7.20 20.92
CA VAL A 32 16.17 6.08 21.82
C VAL A 32 15.74 4.75 21.20
N ASN A 33 14.63 4.72 20.44
CA ASN A 33 14.19 3.52 19.75
C ASN A 33 15.18 3.04 18.67
N LEU A 34 15.90 3.97 18.01
CA LEU A 34 16.91 3.63 17.00
C LEU A 34 18.25 3.25 17.62
N VAL A 35 18.71 4.00 18.62
CA VAL A 35 20.05 3.82 19.22
C VAL A 35 20.05 2.70 20.27
N GLY A 36 18.89 2.41 20.87
CA GLY A 36 18.77 1.52 22.01
C GLY A 36 19.50 2.07 23.24
N ASN A 37 19.90 1.16 24.12
CA ASN A 37 20.68 1.48 25.33
C ASN A 37 22.20 1.39 25.10
N THR A 38 22.64 1.24 23.85
CA THR A 38 24.00 0.80 23.50
C THR A 38 24.95 1.92 23.11
N SER A 39 24.45 3.12 22.81
CA SER A 39 25.28 4.25 22.41
C SER A 39 24.64 5.59 22.77
N ASP A 40 25.48 6.63 22.85
CA ASP A 40 25.02 8.02 22.93
C ASP A 40 24.76 8.61 21.54
N TYR A 41 25.18 7.92 20.47
CA TYR A 41 25.16 8.40 19.09
C TYR A 41 24.38 7.47 18.18
N LEU A 42 23.55 8.05 17.32
CA LEU A 42 22.96 7.36 16.17
C LEU A 42 24.00 7.21 15.07
N THR A 43 24.10 6.01 14.50
CA THR A 43 24.97 5.71 13.35
C THR A 43 24.17 5.10 12.21
N PHE A 44 24.74 5.09 11.02
CA PHE A 44 24.11 4.46 9.85
C PHE A 44 23.77 2.97 10.09
N THR A 45 24.60 2.25 10.85
CA THR A 45 24.37 0.84 11.20
C THR A 45 23.04 0.64 11.93
N HIS A 46 22.71 1.52 12.88
CA HIS A 46 21.44 1.45 13.61
C HIS A 46 20.22 1.59 12.67
N LEU A 47 20.30 2.46 11.65
CA LEU A 47 19.23 2.58 10.65
C LEU A 47 19.13 1.32 9.77
N LYS A 48 20.27 0.73 9.37
CA LYS A 48 20.30 -0.49 8.55
C LYS A 48 19.76 -1.73 9.28
N GLU A 49 19.74 -1.73 10.61
CA GLU A 49 19.15 -2.82 11.38
C GLU A 49 17.62 -2.84 11.33
N VAL A 50 16.98 -1.69 11.07
CA VAL A 50 15.52 -1.54 11.12
C VAL A 50 14.88 -1.19 9.78
N PHE A 51 15.62 -0.61 8.84
CA PHE A 51 15.16 -0.26 7.50
C PHE A 51 15.92 -1.05 6.42
N SER A 52 15.35 -1.14 5.22
CA SER A 52 16.09 -1.62 4.05
C SER A 52 17.32 -0.74 3.80
N GLU A 53 18.39 -1.31 3.27
CA GLU A 53 19.65 -0.58 3.02
C GLU A 53 19.43 0.70 2.21
N GLU A 54 18.61 0.62 1.17
CA GLU A 54 18.25 1.74 0.32
C GLU A 54 17.52 2.86 1.07
N LEU A 55 16.53 2.52 1.93
CA LEU A 55 15.80 3.51 2.72
C LEU A 55 16.68 4.10 3.82
N ALA A 56 17.49 3.26 4.49
CA ALA A 56 18.42 3.68 5.53
C ALA A 56 19.40 4.74 5.01
N GLU A 57 19.94 4.56 3.80
CA GLU A 57 20.90 5.50 3.20
C GLU A 57 20.26 6.87 2.93
N ARG A 58 19.01 6.89 2.44
CA ARG A 58 18.27 8.12 2.17
C ARG A 58 17.87 8.86 3.44
N LEU A 59 17.38 8.11 4.44
CA LEU A 59 17.07 8.68 5.74
C LEU A 59 18.32 9.22 6.44
N TRP A 60 19.45 8.51 6.34
CA TRP A 60 20.72 8.97 6.90
C TRP A 60 21.17 10.28 6.26
N ARG A 61 21.20 10.36 4.92
CA ARG A 61 21.55 11.60 4.21
C ARG A 61 20.66 12.77 4.63
N PHE A 62 19.35 12.53 4.74
CA PHE A 62 18.39 13.55 5.14
C PHE A 62 18.58 14.00 6.59
N LEU A 63 18.73 13.06 7.52
CA LEU A 63 18.83 13.36 8.96
C LEU A 63 20.20 13.96 9.33
N SER A 64 21.28 13.45 8.73
CA SER A 64 22.66 13.88 9.01
C SER A 64 23.11 15.10 8.21
N GLU A 65 22.36 15.46 7.15
CA GLU A 65 22.78 16.46 6.14
C GLU A 65 24.16 16.13 5.52
N SER A 66 24.57 14.86 5.56
CA SER A 66 25.87 14.38 5.13
C SER A 66 25.74 13.25 4.11
N GLU A 67 26.61 13.27 3.11
CA GLU A 67 26.76 12.20 2.12
C GLU A 67 27.57 11.00 2.66
N SER A 68 28.26 11.17 3.81
CA SER A 68 29.08 10.12 4.42
C SER A 68 28.28 9.28 5.41
N VAL A 69 28.38 7.95 5.27
CA VAL A 69 27.75 6.96 6.17
C VAL A 69 28.58 6.66 7.42
N ASP A 70 29.83 7.10 7.48
CA ASP A 70 30.73 6.85 8.62
C ASP A 70 30.51 7.82 9.79
N GLY A 71 29.55 8.72 9.64
CA GLY A 71 29.22 9.75 10.63
C GLY A 71 28.55 9.21 11.90
N ARG A 72 28.51 10.07 12.91
CA ARG A 72 27.75 9.88 14.14
C ARG A 72 26.85 11.08 14.32
N MET A 73 25.62 10.86 14.76
CA MET A 73 24.60 11.89 14.92
C MET A 73 24.14 11.93 16.36
N THR A 74 24.15 13.11 16.95
CA THR A 74 23.61 13.37 18.28
C THR A 74 22.10 13.54 18.24
N LEU A 75 21.44 13.46 19.41
CA LEU A 75 20.01 13.74 19.54
C LEU A 75 19.64 15.13 18.98
N ASN A 76 20.48 16.14 19.22
CA ASN A 76 20.24 17.51 18.75
C ASN A 76 20.31 17.61 17.22
N GLU A 77 21.22 16.88 16.58
CA GLU A 77 21.32 16.86 15.11
C GLU A 77 20.14 16.11 14.51
N PHE A 78 19.79 14.96 15.08
CA PHE A 78 18.60 14.19 14.69
C PHE A 78 17.33 15.04 14.78
N ALA A 79 17.17 15.80 15.88
CA ALA A 79 16.00 16.63 16.14
C ALA A 79 15.72 17.69 15.07
N ARG A 80 16.75 18.16 14.35
CA ARG A 80 16.61 19.22 13.32
C ARG A 80 15.68 18.80 12.18
N ASN A 81 15.77 17.54 11.77
CA ASN A 81 15.09 17.03 10.58
C ASN A 81 14.04 15.95 10.91
N ALA A 82 14.11 15.33 12.09
CA ALA A 82 13.24 14.21 12.43
C ALA A 82 11.74 14.58 12.45
N VAL A 83 11.39 15.80 12.89
CA VAL A 83 9.99 16.24 12.96
C VAL A 83 9.29 16.16 11.59
N SER A 84 9.99 16.54 10.52
CA SER A 84 9.45 16.51 9.17
C SER A 84 9.06 15.10 8.72
N LEU A 85 9.62 14.04 9.32
CA LEU A 85 9.27 12.65 9.00
C LEU A 85 7.92 12.21 9.57
N TRP A 86 7.26 13.00 10.41
CA TRP A 86 5.94 12.64 10.97
C TRP A 86 4.96 13.80 10.98
N GLU A 87 5.23 14.82 10.18
CA GLU A 87 4.27 15.86 9.86
C GLU A 87 3.10 15.32 9.02
N THR A 88 2.03 16.12 8.93
CA THR A 88 0.82 15.75 8.18
C THR A 88 1.06 15.67 6.67
N SER A 89 2.07 16.37 6.14
CA SER A 89 2.45 16.26 4.73
C SER A 89 3.45 15.14 4.51
N THR A 90 3.21 14.35 3.46
CA THR A 90 4.13 13.31 2.98
C THR A 90 5.04 13.78 1.84
N ASP A 91 5.09 15.09 1.56
CA ASP A 91 5.91 15.65 0.47
C ASP A 91 7.41 15.48 0.71
N ILE A 92 7.83 15.44 1.98
CA ILE A 92 9.23 15.29 2.32
C ILE A 92 9.82 14.00 1.74
N TYR A 93 9.03 12.92 1.65
CA TYR A 93 9.48 11.66 1.09
C TYR A 93 9.75 11.73 -0.40
N VAL A 94 9.04 12.60 -1.13
CA VAL A 94 9.33 12.87 -2.54
C VAL A 94 10.73 13.46 -2.68
N LYS A 95 11.16 14.31 -1.76
CA LYS A 95 12.50 14.92 -1.76
C LYS A 95 13.57 13.93 -1.31
N ILE A 96 13.30 13.19 -0.23
CA ILE A 96 14.24 12.21 0.35
C ILE A 96 14.52 11.06 -0.62
N CYS A 97 13.48 10.54 -1.28
CA CYS A 97 13.56 9.28 -2.02
C CYS A 97 13.82 9.45 -3.53
N GLN A 98 14.39 10.59 -3.94
CA GLN A 98 14.82 10.76 -5.33
C GLN A 98 15.90 9.74 -5.73
N PRO A 99 15.95 9.26 -6.99
CA PRO A 99 15.06 9.60 -8.10
C PRO A 99 13.68 8.93 -8.04
N THR A 100 12.71 9.40 -8.82
CA THR A 100 11.30 8.94 -8.81
C THR A 100 11.07 7.44 -8.88
N GLN A 101 11.87 6.70 -9.65
CA GLN A 101 11.77 5.23 -9.70
C GLN A 101 12.05 4.60 -8.34
N HIS A 102 12.99 5.18 -7.60
CA HIS A 102 13.35 4.74 -6.26
C HIS A 102 12.25 5.08 -5.25
N LEU A 103 11.67 6.29 -5.33
CA LEU A 103 10.48 6.67 -4.58
C LEU A 103 9.33 5.66 -4.78
N ILE A 104 9.04 5.29 -6.04
CA ILE A 104 7.97 4.32 -6.35
C ILE A 104 8.27 2.97 -5.68
N LYS A 105 9.51 2.48 -5.81
CA LYS A 105 9.93 1.22 -5.19
C LYS A 105 9.74 1.23 -3.67
N LEU A 106 10.26 2.25 -2.99
CA LEU A 106 10.19 2.35 -1.53
C LEU A 106 8.76 2.48 -1.02
N CYS A 107 7.90 3.24 -1.70
CA CYS A 107 6.48 3.33 -1.36
C CYS A 107 5.76 1.98 -1.51
N ALA A 108 6.02 1.27 -2.60
CA ALA A 108 5.42 -0.03 -2.87
C ALA A 108 5.90 -1.10 -1.88
N GLU A 109 7.19 -1.15 -1.58
CA GLU A 109 7.75 -2.06 -0.57
C GLU A 109 7.17 -1.80 0.82
N ALA A 110 7.10 -0.54 1.23
CA ALA A 110 6.49 -0.16 2.51
C ALA A 110 5.01 -0.55 2.60
N ALA A 111 4.31 -0.58 1.46
CA ALA A 111 2.93 -1.04 1.36
C ALA A 111 2.77 -2.57 1.29
N GLY A 112 3.86 -3.33 1.18
CA GLY A 112 3.81 -4.77 0.88
C GLY A 112 3.37 -5.08 -0.56
N ALA A 113 3.39 -4.09 -1.44
CA ALA A 113 2.98 -4.14 -2.84
C ALA A 113 4.19 -4.31 -3.78
N VAL A 114 5.12 -5.22 -3.44
CA VAL A 114 6.38 -5.41 -4.16
C VAL A 114 6.13 -5.70 -5.64
N ALA A 115 6.92 -5.07 -6.50
CA ALA A 115 6.87 -5.25 -7.95
C ALA A 115 7.15 -6.72 -8.34
N ARG A 116 6.51 -7.17 -9.42
CA ARG A 116 6.70 -8.52 -9.99
C ARG A 116 7.18 -8.42 -11.44
N ASP A 117 7.66 -9.54 -11.97
CA ASP A 117 8.04 -9.65 -13.38
C ASP A 117 6.89 -9.16 -14.27
N GLY A 118 7.17 -8.19 -15.14
CA GLY A 118 6.20 -7.53 -16.02
C GLY A 118 5.73 -6.15 -15.56
N ASP A 119 6.06 -5.72 -14.34
CA ASP A 119 5.74 -4.37 -13.85
C ASP A 119 6.70 -3.28 -14.37
N GLU A 120 7.80 -3.64 -15.03
CA GLU A 120 8.88 -2.70 -15.41
C GLU A 120 8.37 -1.60 -16.34
N GLN A 121 7.53 -1.96 -17.31
CA GLN A 121 6.95 -1.00 -18.23
C GLN A 121 5.94 -0.08 -17.52
N PHE A 122 5.17 -0.64 -16.58
CA PHE A 122 4.23 0.13 -15.77
C PHE A 122 4.96 1.14 -14.88
N ILE A 123 5.98 0.71 -14.14
CA ILE A 123 6.79 1.55 -13.25
C ILE A 123 7.50 2.65 -14.06
N SER A 124 8.04 2.31 -15.23
CA SER A 124 8.68 3.29 -16.12
C SER A 124 7.70 4.35 -16.63
N ASN A 125 6.49 3.94 -17.00
CA ASN A 125 5.43 4.88 -17.40
C ASN A 125 4.94 5.74 -16.24
N LEU A 126 4.79 5.15 -15.06
CA LEU A 126 4.41 5.87 -13.84
C LEU A 126 5.46 6.93 -13.49
N ALA A 127 6.74 6.55 -13.43
CA ALA A 127 7.84 7.47 -13.16
C ALA A 127 7.89 8.62 -14.17
N ARG A 128 7.68 8.32 -15.46
CA ARG A 128 7.60 9.35 -16.52
C ARG A 128 6.43 10.31 -16.30
N ASN A 129 5.26 9.80 -15.92
CA ASN A 129 4.09 10.63 -15.64
C ASN A 129 4.29 11.50 -14.39
N MET A 130 4.96 10.98 -13.36
CA MET A 130 5.30 11.71 -12.14
C MET A 130 6.31 12.83 -12.41
N ASN A 131 7.31 12.57 -13.25
CA ASN A 131 8.38 13.53 -13.56
C ASN A 131 7.97 14.71 -14.45
N GLY A 132 6.77 14.69 -15.03
CA GLY A 132 6.34 15.77 -15.92
C GLY A 132 7.33 16.05 -17.05
N LYS A 133 7.73 17.31 -17.19
CA LYS A 133 8.66 17.75 -18.26
C LYS A 133 10.07 18.04 -17.75
N CYS A 134 10.22 18.46 -16.49
CA CYS A 134 11.48 18.96 -15.94
C CYS A 134 12.06 18.06 -14.83
N SER A 135 11.34 17.00 -14.43
CA SER A 135 11.76 16.04 -13.40
C SER A 135 12.15 16.69 -12.07
N THR A 136 11.45 17.76 -11.67
CA THR A 136 11.70 18.40 -10.37
C THR A 136 10.90 17.73 -9.25
N ALA A 137 11.36 17.87 -8.01
CA ALA A 137 10.63 17.35 -6.85
C ALA A 137 9.24 18.01 -6.73
N GLU A 138 9.13 19.28 -7.09
CA GLU A 138 7.88 20.04 -7.09
C GLU A 138 6.87 19.46 -8.09
N GLU A 139 7.29 19.11 -9.31
CA GLU A 139 6.40 18.49 -10.30
C GLU A 139 5.85 17.14 -9.80
N ILE A 140 6.68 16.36 -9.10
CA ILE A 140 6.27 15.08 -8.53
C ILE A 140 5.31 15.29 -7.35
N VAL A 141 5.54 16.31 -6.52
CA VAL A 141 4.62 16.69 -5.43
C VAL A 141 3.28 17.14 -6.02
N ASP A 142 3.28 17.96 -7.06
CA ASP A 142 2.07 18.40 -7.75
C ASP A 142 1.32 17.21 -8.36
N TRP A 143 2.04 16.29 -9.01
CA TRP A 143 1.46 15.04 -9.50
C TRP A 143 0.86 14.22 -8.36
N LYS A 144 1.57 14.08 -7.23
CA LYS A 144 1.10 13.35 -6.04
C LYS A 144 -0.22 13.95 -5.57
N HIS A 145 -0.28 15.26 -5.38
CA HIS A 145 -1.49 15.96 -4.94
C HIS A 145 -2.65 15.85 -5.96
N ALA A 146 -2.36 15.83 -7.25
CA ALA A 146 -3.38 15.76 -8.28
C ALA A 146 -3.91 14.33 -8.53
N VAL A 147 -3.05 13.32 -8.43
CA VAL A 147 -3.34 11.95 -8.89
C VAL A 147 -3.43 10.96 -7.72
N CYS A 148 -2.48 10.99 -6.79
CA CYS A 148 -2.41 10.02 -5.70
C CYS A 148 -1.91 10.67 -4.39
N PRO A 149 -2.74 11.46 -3.67
CA PRO A 149 -2.28 12.21 -2.49
C PRO A 149 -1.72 11.33 -1.37
N ALA A 150 -2.21 10.07 -1.31
CA ALA A 150 -1.83 9.09 -0.32
C ALA A 150 -0.64 8.21 -0.74
N PHE A 151 0.03 8.51 -1.86
CA PHE A 151 1.07 7.65 -2.45
C PHE A 151 2.19 7.30 -1.45
N CYS A 152 2.63 8.28 -0.65
CA CYS A 152 3.72 8.11 0.32
C CYS A 152 3.23 7.69 1.72
N ASN A 153 1.93 7.45 1.93
CA ASN A 153 1.39 7.18 3.26
C ASN A 153 1.88 5.85 3.83
N ALA A 154 2.03 4.83 3.00
CA ALA A 154 2.57 3.54 3.44
C ALA A 154 4.02 3.67 3.90
N LEU A 155 4.82 4.46 3.16
CA LEU A 155 6.20 4.77 3.54
C LEU A 155 6.28 5.55 4.85
N GLN A 156 5.45 6.59 5.00
CA GLN A 156 5.34 7.30 6.26
C GLN A 156 5.00 6.35 7.40
N ALA A 157 3.94 5.56 7.25
CA ALA A 157 3.48 4.66 8.29
C ALA A 157 4.53 3.61 8.65
N HIS A 158 5.30 3.11 7.67
CA HIS A 158 6.44 2.23 7.93
C HIS A 158 7.50 2.91 8.80
N ILE A 159 7.85 4.16 8.49
CA ILE A 159 8.81 4.95 9.29
C ILE A 159 8.26 5.23 10.69
N LEU A 160 7.00 5.64 10.82
CA LEU A 160 6.36 5.89 12.14
C LEU A 160 6.26 4.63 12.98
N ARG A 161 6.02 3.47 12.37
CA ARG A 161 6.02 2.19 13.06
C ARG A 161 7.38 1.91 13.69
N VAL A 162 8.46 2.13 12.95
CA VAL A 162 9.83 1.91 13.46
C VAL A 162 10.20 2.97 14.51
N LEU A 163 9.94 4.24 14.24
CA LEU A 163 10.37 5.34 15.10
C LEU A 163 9.52 5.49 16.36
N LEU A 164 8.20 5.30 16.27
CA LEU A 164 7.26 5.64 17.34
C LEU A 164 6.44 4.44 17.84
N ASN A 165 6.67 3.25 17.30
CA ASN A 165 5.86 2.05 17.57
C ASN A 165 4.36 2.27 17.27
N HIS A 166 4.04 3.04 16.23
CA HIS A 166 2.67 3.17 15.75
C HIS A 166 2.23 1.90 15.01
N GLU A 167 1.05 1.39 15.35
CA GLU A 167 0.44 0.30 14.60
C GLU A 167 -0.02 0.81 13.22
N HIS A 168 0.31 0.06 12.17
CA HIS A 168 -0.18 0.33 10.83
C HIS A 168 -0.87 -0.91 10.26
N LEU A 169 -2.07 -0.71 9.72
CA LEU A 169 -2.81 -1.75 9.03
C LEU A 169 -2.21 -1.96 7.63
N ILE A 170 -1.69 -3.16 7.40
CA ILE A 170 -1.26 -3.57 6.07
C ILE A 170 -2.48 -3.66 5.16
N SER A 171 -2.42 -2.98 4.01
CA SER A 171 -3.47 -3.06 3.00
C SER A 171 -3.34 -4.35 2.19
N ASP A 172 -4.46 -5.01 1.91
CA ASP A 172 -4.50 -6.18 1.04
C ASP A 172 -4.56 -5.73 -0.42
N TYR A 173 -3.47 -5.96 -1.15
CA TYR A 173 -3.32 -5.64 -2.57
C TYR A 173 -3.49 -6.88 -3.48
N SER A 174 -4.17 -7.92 -3.02
CA SER A 174 -4.44 -9.10 -3.86
C SER A 174 -5.44 -8.80 -4.98
N SER A 175 -5.11 -9.20 -6.20
CA SER A 175 -5.99 -9.15 -7.37
C SER A 175 -5.61 -10.23 -8.37
N GLU A 176 -6.59 -10.67 -9.16
CA GLU A 176 -6.42 -11.60 -10.28
C GLU A 176 -6.05 -10.90 -11.58
N ILE A 177 -6.19 -9.57 -11.65
CA ILE A 177 -6.07 -8.80 -12.90
C ILE A 177 -4.85 -7.87 -12.85
N LEU A 178 -4.67 -7.18 -11.74
CA LEU A 178 -3.59 -6.21 -11.56
C LEU A 178 -2.57 -6.73 -10.56
N THR A 179 -1.31 -6.37 -10.75
CA THR A 179 -0.28 -6.66 -9.75
C THR A 179 -0.47 -5.78 -8.51
N PRO A 180 0.03 -6.20 -7.33
CA PRO A 180 -0.01 -5.37 -6.13
C PRO A 180 0.57 -3.96 -6.34
N MET A 181 1.70 -3.86 -7.06
CA MET A 181 2.34 -2.58 -7.44
C MET A 181 1.38 -1.68 -8.23
N GLN A 182 0.66 -2.26 -9.20
CA GLN A 182 -0.32 -1.53 -9.99
C GLN A 182 -1.48 -1.05 -9.11
N ILE A 183 -2.04 -1.89 -8.24
CA ILE A 183 -3.14 -1.48 -7.35
C ILE A 183 -2.70 -0.37 -6.39
N HIS A 184 -1.54 -0.52 -5.75
CA HIS A 184 -0.98 0.50 -4.86
C HIS A 184 -0.85 1.85 -5.56
N SER A 185 -0.34 1.84 -6.80
CA SER A 185 -0.15 3.03 -7.62
C SER A 185 -1.45 3.59 -8.22
N LEU A 186 -2.48 2.75 -8.36
CA LEU A 186 -3.78 3.06 -8.96
C LEU A 186 -4.91 3.14 -7.91
N ASN A 187 -4.59 3.34 -6.63
CA ASN A 187 -5.52 3.24 -5.49
C ASN A 187 -6.74 4.19 -5.54
N ARG A 188 -6.91 4.93 -6.63
CA ARG A 188 -8.07 5.73 -7.01
C ARG A 188 -8.32 5.60 -8.51
N TYR A 189 -9.49 5.10 -8.91
CA TYR A 189 -9.96 5.25 -10.28
C TYR A 189 -10.60 6.63 -10.42
N GLY A 190 -10.10 7.46 -11.33
CA GLY A 190 -10.61 8.83 -11.53
C GLY A 190 -9.83 9.91 -10.77
N GLY A 191 -9.69 11.07 -11.40
CA GLY A 191 -8.98 12.26 -10.89
C GLY A 191 -9.93 13.42 -10.51
N PRO A 192 -9.42 14.64 -10.33
CA PRO A 192 -10.21 15.81 -9.88
C PRO A 192 -11.31 16.24 -10.87
N LYS A 193 -11.33 15.67 -12.09
CA LYS A 193 -12.34 15.90 -13.11
C LYS A 193 -13.37 14.78 -13.21
N THR A 194 -13.37 13.84 -12.26
CA THR A 194 -14.34 12.73 -12.27
C THR A 194 -15.74 13.27 -12.04
N ARG A 195 -16.67 12.82 -12.88
CA ARG A 195 -18.08 13.21 -12.85
C ARG A 195 -18.93 11.96 -12.86
N LEU A 196 -19.90 11.90 -11.97
CA LEU A 196 -20.95 10.90 -11.98
C LEU A 196 -22.18 11.52 -12.64
N PHE A 197 -22.78 10.81 -13.59
CA PHE A 197 -24.05 11.19 -14.19
C PHE A 197 -25.08 10.10 -13.90
N GLN A 198 -26.17 10.46 -13.24
CA GLN A 198 -27.38 9.66 -13.28
C GLN A 198 -28.18 10.13 -14.49
N VAL A 199 -28.48 9.22 -15.40
CA VAL A 199 -29.22 9.54 -16.64
C VAL A 199 -30.73 9.34 -16.44
N SER A 200 -31.13 8.51 -15.48
CA SER A 200 -32.54 8.14 -15.22
C SER A 200 -32.81 7.99 -13.71
N PRO A 201 -33.97 8.43 -13.18
CA PRO A 201 -35.10 9.03 -13.91
C PRO A 201 -34.86 10.46 -14.39
N ASN A 202 -33.90 11.20 -13.80
CA ASN A 202 -33.53 12.54 -14.25
C ASN A 202 -32.03 12.61 -14.53
N LEU A 203 -31.63 13.47 -15.46
CA LEU A 203 -30.21 13.77 -15.69
C LEU A 203 -29.68 14.60 -14.52
N THR A 204 -28.92 13.98 -13.63
CA THR A 204 -28.22 14.67 -12.54
C THR A 204 -26.74 14.41 -12.63
N GLU A 205 -25.95 15.48 -12.51
CA GLU A 205 -24.50 15.43 -12.50
C GLU A 205 -24.01 15.66 -11.07
N TRP A 206 -23.07 14.83 -10.62
CA TRP A 206 -22.28 15.08 -9.42
C TRP A 206 -20.82 15.21 -9.80
N SER A 207 -20.28 16.41 -9.58
CA SER A 207 -18.86 16.70 -9.67
C SER A 207 -18.31 16.83 -8.26
N SER A 208 -17.57 15.82 -7.81
CA SER A 208 -16.80 15.87 -6.57
C SER A 208 -15.33 15.70 -6.93
N PRO A 209 -14.39 16.40 -6.28
CA PRO A 209 -12.96 16.10 -6.41
C PRO A 209 -12.59 14.74 -5.80
N SER A 210 -13.59 13.93 -5.44
CA SER A 210 -13.43 12.59 -4.92
C SER A 210 -13.18 11.59 -6.05
N PRO A 211 -12.24 10.65 -5.87
CA PRO A 211 -12.05 9.55 -6.79
C PRO A 211 -13.26 8.60 -6.80
N ILE A 212 -13.41 7.83 -7.87
CA ILE A 212 -14.23 6.62 -7.83
C ILE A 212 -13.41 5.54 -7.11
N TYR A 213 -13.95 5.07 -5.99
CA TYR A 213 -13.45 3.89 -5.34
C TYR A 213 -14.08 2.67 -5.99
N CYS A 214 -13.26 1.69 -6.34
CA CYS A 214 -13.71 0.48 -6.99
C CYS A 214 -13.01 -0.70 -6.33
N ASN A 215 -13.76 -1.45 -5.53
CA ASN A 215 -13.26 -2.57 -4.78
C ASN A 215 -14.07 -3.84 -5.09
N PHE A 216 -13.70 -4.54 -6.15
CA PHE A 216 -14.35 -5.81 -6.48
C PHE A 216 -13.86 -7.01 -5.69
N LYS A 217 -12.84 -6.92 -4.82
CA LYS A 217 -12.21 -8.13 -4.23
C LYS A 217 -11.57 -7.98 -2.84
N ILE A 218 -11.31 -6.79 -2.33
CA ILE A 218 -10.68 -6.56 -1.02
C ILE A 218 -11.71 -6.89 0.07
N ARG A 219 -11.43 -7.94 0.86
CA ARG A 219 -12.32 -8.44 1.93
C ARG A 219 -12.40 -7.51 3.14
N SER A 220 -11.40 -6.66 3.35
CA SER A 220 -11.29 -5.72 4.48
C SER A 220 -11.95 -4.37 4.23
N SER A 221 -12.53 -4.14 3.05
CA SER A 221 -13.17 -2.88 2.66
C SER A 221 -14.55 -3.15 2.04
N SER A 222 -15.41 -2.12 1.97
CA SER A 222 -16.72 -2.27 1.33
C SER A 222 -16.56 -2.66 -0.14
N TYR A 223 -17.17 -3.78 -0.53
CA TYR A 223 -17.16 -4.31 -1.88
C TYR A 223 -17.96 -3.41 -2.83
N GLY A 224 -17.51 -3.27 -4.07
CA GLY A 224 -18.20 -2.60 -5.18
C GLY A 224 -17.67 -1.22 -5.54
N ILE A 225 -18.50 -0.38 -6.18
CA ILE A 225 -18.12 0.94 -6.69
C ILE A 225 -18.72 2.02 -5.79
N SER A 226 -17.91 2.94 -5.28
CA SER A 226 -18.41 4.13 -4.61
C SER A 226 -17.87 5.43 -5.20
N PHE A 227 -18.71 6.45 -5.19
CA PHE A 227 -18.36 7.80 -5.60
C PHE A 227 -18.97 8.79 -4.61
N SER A 228 -18.12 9.40 -3.78
CA SER A 228 -18.54 10.27 -2.68
C SER A 228 -19.62 9.58 -1.81
N ASP A 229 -20.56 10.34 -1.26
CA ASP A 229 -21.71 9.82 -0.50
C ASP A 229 -22.92 9.52 -1.40
N VAL A 230 -22.74 9.65 -2.72
CA VAL A 230 -23.82 9.67 -3.70
C VAL A 230 -24.05 8.31 -4.32
N LEU A 231 -22.97 7.57 -4.59
CA LEU A 231 -23.05 6.24 -5.20
C LEU A 231 -22.34 5.24 -4.30
N LYS A 232 -23.06 4.17 -3.98
CA LYS A 232 -22.50 2.95 -3.39
C LYS A 232 -23.20 1.76 -4.03
N ILE A 233 -22.51 1.12 -4.97
CA ILE A 233 -22.94 -0.12 -5.58
C ILE A 233 -22.16 -1.20 -4.89
N ASP A 234 -22.80 -2.09 -4.14
CA ASP A 234 -22.12 -3.17 -3.41
C ASP A 234 -21.84 -4.37 -4.34
N LYS A 235 -22.42 -5.55 -4.05
CA LYS A 235 -22.10 -6.82 -4.74
C LYS A 235 -22.82 -7.02 -6.07
N GLU A 236 -23.97 -6.38 -6.26
CA GLU A 236 -24.78 -6.55 -7.46
C GLU A 236 -24.45 -5.47 -8.49
N LEU A 237 -23.25 -5.57 -9.04
CA LEU A 237 -22.97 -4.89 -10.30
C LEU A 237 -23.67 -5.69 -11.40
N GLY A 238 -24.78 -5.14 -11.90
CA GLY A 238 -25.41 -5.59 -13.14
C GLY A 238 -24.45 -5.46 -14.33
N ASN A 239 -24.96 -5.58 -15.56
CA ASN A 239 -24.13 -5.49 -16.76
C ASN A 239 -23.33 -4.17 -16.81
N VAL A 240 -22.02 -4.25 -16.53
CA VAL A 240 -21.09 -3.12 -16.64
C VAL A 240 -20.64 -3.02 -18.09
N TRP A 241 -20.87 -1.86 -18.70
CA TRP A 241 -20.42 -1.53 -20.05
C TRP A 241 -19.26 -0.54 -19.94
N GLY A 242 -18.06 -0.99 -20.28
CA GLY A 242 -16.90 -0.11 -20.41
C GLY A 242 -16.80 0.40 -21.85
N CYS A 243 -16.41 1.65 -22.04
CA CYS A 243 -15.99 2.14 -23.35
C CYS A 243 -14.53 1.72 -23.57
N ALA A 244 -14.31 0.67 -24.35
CA ALA A 244 -12.98 0.21 -24.76
C ALA A 244 -12.93 0.04 -26.28
N SER A 245 -11.72 -0.18 -26.83
CA SER A 245 -11.56 -0.41 -28.27
C SER A 245 -12.22 -1.74 -28.67
N SER A 246 -12.54 -1.90 -29.96
CA SER A 246 -13.16 -3.13 -30.50
C SER A 246 -12.41 -4.41 -30.11
N ASN A 247 -11.10 -4.33 -30.01
CA ASN A 247 -10.24 -5.46 -29.64
C ASN A 247 -10.48 -5.91 -28.18
N THR A 248 -10.80 -4.98 -27.28
CA THR A 248 -11.09 -5.28 -25.87
C THR A 248 -12.42 -6.03 -25.70
N LEU A 249 -13.38 -5.85 -26.62
CA LEU A 249 -14.63 -6.59 -26.60
C LEU A 249 -14.40 -8.07 -26.90
N GLU A 250 -13.55 -8.38 -27.89
CA GLU A 250 -13.19 -9.76 -28.24
C GLU A 250 -12.45 -10.45 -27.09
N ASP A 251 -11.52 -9.74 -26.45
CA ASP A 251 -10.77 -10.27 -25.30
C ASP A 251 -11.68 -10.51 -24.09
N GLN A 252 -12.64 -9.62 -23.82
CA GLN A 252 -13.64 -9.83 -22.76
C GLN A 252 -14.53 -11.04 -23.06
N GLN A 253 -14.90 -11.25 -24.32
CA GLN A 253 -15.74 -12.37 -24.73
C GLN A 253 -14.98 -13.70 -24.56
N ARG A 254 -13.71 -13.75 -24.98
CA ARG A 254 -12.81 -14.89 -24.73
C ARG A 254 -12.64 -15.18 -23.24
N LEU A 255 -12.48 -14.14 -22.41
CA LEU A 255 -12.34 -14.30 -20.97
C LEU A 255 -13.61 -14.89 -20.33
N ARG A 256 -14.79 -14.44 -20.76
CA ARG A 256 -16.08 -15.00 -20.29
C ARG A 256 -16.22 -16.46 -20.68
N ASP A 257 -15.92 -16.81 -21.93
CA ASP A 257 -15.98 -18.19 -22.41
C ASP A 257 -15.02 -19.09 -21.63
N TRP A 258 -13.81 -18.61 -21.35
CA TRP A 258 -12.84 -19.33 -20.54
C TRP A 258 -13.33 -19.52 -19.09
N GLN A 259 -13.89 -18.48 -18.46
CA GLN A 259 -14.45 -18.55 -17.10
C GLN A 259 -15.61 -19.54 -17.02
N ASN A 260 -16.51 -19.55 -18.01
CA ASN A 260 -17.61 -20.51 -18.11
C ASN A 260 -17.08 -21.94 -18.22
N ASN A 261 -16.07 -22.17 -19.08
CA ASN A 261 -15.43 -23.47 -19.24
C ASN A 261 -14.71 -23.94 -17.96
N GLN A 262 -14.10 -23.02 -17.21
CA GLN A 262 -13.50 -23.34 -15.91
C GLN A 262 -14.56 -23.65 -14.85
N ALA A 263 -15.65 -22.89 -14.81
CA ALA A 263 -16.77 -23.13 -13.91
C ALA A 263 -17.42 -24.50 -14.19
N GLU A 264 -17.54 -24.88 -15.45
CA GLU A 264 -18.06 -26.19 -15.87
C GLU A 264 -17.11 -27.33 -15.50
N LYS A 265 -15.80 -27.17 -15.70
CA LYS A 265 -14.78 -28.14 -15.25
C LYS A 265 -14.71 -28.29 -13.74
N ASN A 266 -14.91 -27.19 -13.00
CA ASN A 266 -14.90 -27.17 -11.54
C ASN A 266 -16.25 -27.57 -10.94
N ARG A 267 -17.29 -27.75 -11.76
CA ARG A 267 -18.54 -28.35 -11.33
C ARG A 267 -18.26 -29.82 -11.03
N LYS A 268 -17.96 -30.12 -9.78
CA LYS A 268 -17.81 -31.49 -9.27
C LYS A 268 -19.00 -32.30 -9.80
N VAL A 269 -18.73 -33.24 -10.70
CA VAL A 269 -19.72 -34.23 -11.10
C VAL A 269 -20.16 -34.91 -9.79
N PRO A 270 -21.45 -34.90 -9.44
CA PRO A 270 -21.89 -35.63 -8.27
C PRO A 270 -21.43 -37.08 -8.44
N LEU A 271 -20.54 -37.53 -7.55
CA LEU A 271 -20.16 -38.93 -7.50
C LEU A 271 -21.46 -39.73 -7.35
N PRO A 272 -21.71 -40.77 -8.17
CA PRO A 272 -22.88 -41.61 -8.00
C PRO A 272 -22.94 -42.07 -6.54
N GLY A 273 -24.02 -41.71 -5.85
CA GLY A 273 -24.34 -42.30 -4.56
C GLY A 273 -24.48 -43.80 -4.75
N ASN A 274 -23.85 -44.57 -3.86
CA ASN A 274 -23.77 -46.04 -3.89
C ASN A 274 -23.16 -46.63 -5.18
N TRP A 275 -21.92 -47.12 -5.10
CA TRP A 275 -21.20 -47.78 -6.21
C TRP A 275 -21.99 -48.94 -6.85
N GLU A 276 -22.92 -49.53 -6.09
CA GLU A 276 -23.81 -50.60 -6.54
C GLU A 276 -24.79 -50.15 -7.64
N ASP A 277 -25.15 -48.87 -7.69
CA ASP A 277 -26.11 -48.32 -8.65
C ASP A 277 -25.41 -47.67 -9.87
N ASN A 278 -24.07 -47.76 -9.95
CA ASN A 278 -23.32 -47.16 -11.04
C ASN A 278 -23.45 -48.00 -12.33
N PRO A 279 -23.98 -47.47 -13.44
CA PRO A 279 -24.09 -48.20 -14.71
C PRO A 279 -22.74 -48.74 -15.22
N ASP A 280 -21.63 -48.07 -14.87
CA ASP A 280 -20.29 -48.51 -15.26
C ASP A 280 -19.90 -49.85 -14.61
N LYS A 281 -20.38 -50.13 -13.38
CA LYS A 281 -20.15 -51.42 -12.72
C LYS A 281 -20.80 -52.56 -13.50
N SER A 282 -22.06 -52.39 -13.91
CA SER A 282 -22.81 -53.38 -14.70
C SER A 282 -22.13 -53.67 -16.04
N ILE A 283 -21.56 -52.65 -16.69
CA ILE A 283 -20.81 -52.81 -17.94
C ILE A 283 -19.53 -53.61 -17.71
N LEU A 284 -18.81 -53.34 -16.62
CA LEU A 284 -17.57 -54.05 -16.28
C LEU A 284 -17.81 -55.50 -15.87
N GLU A 285 -18.91 -55.78 -15.17
CA GLU A 285 -19.33 -57.16 -14.84
C GLU A 285 -19.74 -57.95 -16.10
N MET A 286 -20.46 -57.32 -17.04
CA MET A 286 -20.76 -57.94 -18.36
C MET A 286 -19.48 -58.19 -19.18
N ALA A 287 -18.45 -57.36 -19.01
CA ALA A 287 -17.13 -57.55 -19.62
C ALA A 287 -16.27 -58.62 -18.89
N GLY A 288 -16.81 -59.26 -17.85
CA GLY A 288 -16.16 -60.37 -17.14
C GLY A 288 -15.24 -59.97 -15.99
N PHE A 289 -15.22 -58.69 -15.59
CA PHE A 289 -14.47 -58.26 -14.41
C PHE A 289 -15.22 -58.61 -13.12
N GLN A 290 -14.57 -59.35 -12.22
CA GLN A 290 -15.09 -59.62 -10.88
C GLN A 290 -14.47 -58.66 -9.87
N PHE A 291 -15.30 -57.88 -9.19
CA PHE A 291 -14.85 -56.99 -8.11
C PHE A 291 -14.84 -57.76 -6.78
N SER A 292 -13.69 -57.78 -6.10
CA SER A 292 -13.55 -58.42 -4.79
C SER A 292 -14.30 -57.61 -3.72
N ASN A 293 -15.36 -58.19 -3.15
CA ASN A 293 -16.12 -57.63 -2.04
C ASN A 293 -15.37 -57.77 -0.70
N GLU A 294 -14.19 -57.16 -0.58
CA GLU A 294 -13.43 -57.13 0.68
C GLU A 294 -14.17 -56.33 1.78
N ARG A 295 -14.99 -55.34 1.40
CA ARG A 295 -15.81 -54.56 2.34
C ARG A 295 -16.93 -55.37 3.01
N LYS A 296 -17.62 -56.27 2.29
CA LYS A 296 -18.66 -57.13 2.89
C LYS A 296 -18.10 -58.17 3.85
N ARG A 297 -16.86 -58.63 3.64
CA ARG A 297 -16.19 -59.55 4.58
C ARG A 297 -15.86 -58.88 5.92
N MET A 298 -15.42 -57.61 5.89
CA MET A 298 -15.15 -56.87 7.14
C MET A 298 -16.41 -56.53 7.96
N GLU A 299 -17.59 -56.47 7.34
CA GLU A 299 -18.87 -56.24 8.04
C GLU A 299 -19.43 -57.52 8.68
N LEU A 300 -19.14 -58.70 8.12
CA LEU A 300 -19.54 -60.00 8.68
C LEU A 300 -18.61 -60.52 9.78
N GLU A 301 -17.35 -60.09 9.81
CA GLU A 301 -16.38 -60.44 10.86
C GLU A 301 -16.56 -59.59 12.14
N ASN A 302 -17.46 -58.60 12.14
CA ASN A 302 -17.79 -57.73 13.28
C ASN A 302 -19.19 -57.99 13.88
N ILE A 303 -19.78 -59.18 13.66
CA ILE A 303 -21.02 -59.64 14.30
C ILE A 303 -20.72 -60.79 15.25
#